data_AF-A0A250G3K0-F1
#
_entry.id   AF-A0A250G3K0-F1
#
_cell.length_a   1.000
_cell.length_b   1.000
_cell.length_c   1.000
_cell.angle_alpha   90.00
_cell.angle_beta   90.00
_cell.angle_gamma   90.00
#
_symmetry.space_group_name_H-M   'P 1'
#
loop_
_entity.id
_entity.type
_entity.pdbx_description
1 polymer ?
#
loop_
_entity_poly.entity_id
_entity_poly.type
_entity_poly.pdbx_seq_one_letter_code
_entity_poly.pdbx_strand_id
1 'polypeptide(L)'
;MRVKEINTIIQEQTEEFFKQEGFKYVKKDMAYVKKTDAYRIEHGFVYYEYHPEYKYSITLFVQLIEVEKIYLKIRDGVTLGNTFVFPLSYFLNIEYWINNNPIWSIRTEEDIPAFSQALIDSYTKYVKDFIPFITQPQNMLNFLLEQIATGGIYANNENVFIRVLILMKLLNYPIEEIQKRLAEFKSKLAGYREDLKQVYYKQMDNVVAGNW
;
A
#
# COMPACT_ATOMS: atom_id res chain seq x y z
N MET A 1 25.43 -8.79 -7.80
CA MET A 1 24.71 -10.06 -7.56
C MET A 1 23.35 -10.00 -8.24
N ARG A 2 22.76 -11.13 -8.62
CA ARG A 2 21.40 -11.15 -9.17
C ARG A 2 20.39 -10.94 -8.05
N VAL A 3 19.27 -10.28 -8.34
CA VAL A 3 18.17 -10.04 -7.39
C VAL A 3 17.80 -11.29 -6.62
N LYS A 4 17.63 -12.41 -7.32
CA LYS A 4 17.22 -13.67 -6.71
C LYS A 4 18.21 -14.16 -5.66
N GLU A 5 19.50 -13.92 -5.85
CA GLU A 5 20.55 -14.29 -4.89
C GLU A 5 20.47 -13.40 -3.64
N ILE A 6 20.31 -12.09 -3.84
CA ILE A 6 20.11 -11.12 -2.76
C ILE A 6 18.85 -11.48 -1.94
N ASN A 7 17.73 -11.78 -2.61
CA ASN A 7 16.50 -12.17 -1.94
C ASN A 7 16.64 -13.45 -1.12
N THR A 8 17.36 -14.45 -1.63
CA THR A 8 17.58 -15.70 -0.92
C THR A 8 18.34 -15.44 0.37
N ILE A 9 19.39 -14.63 0.33
CA ILE A 9 20.16 -14.28 1.53
C ILE A 9 19.31 -13.48 2.53
N ILE A 10 18.54 -12.49 2.06
CA ILE A 10 17.63 -11.73 2.93
C ILE A 10 16.60 -12.67 3.57
N GLN A 11 16.01 -13.57 2.78
CA GLN A 11 15.05 -14.55 3.29
C GLN A 11 15.69 -15.43 4.37
N GLU A 12 16.85 -16.03 4.10
CA GLU A 12 17.58 -16.87 5.05
C GLU A 12 17.85 -16.15 6.39
N GLN A 13 18.18 -14.85 6.33
CA GLN A 13 18.48 -14.03 7.51
C GLN A 13 17.23 -13.54 8.27
N THR A 14 16.05 -13.55 7.66
CA THR A 14 14.83 -12.93 8.23
C THR A 14 13.66 -13.90 8.45
N GLU A 15 13.71 -15.10 7.85
CA GLU A 15 12.58 -16.05 7.80
C GLU A 15 12.15 -16.49 9.19
N GLU A 16 13.09 -16.82 10.07
CA GLU A 16 12.77 -17.29 11.42
C GLU A 16 11.99 -16.23 12.21
N PHE A 17 12.45 -14.97 12.16
CA PHE A 17 11.79 -13.85 12.81
C PHE A 17 10.35 -13.66 12.30
N PHE A 18 10.17 -13.54 10.98
CA PHE A 18 8.84 -13.28 10.42
C PHE A 18 7.88 -14.46 10.56
N LYS A 19 8.40 -15.70 10.58
CA LYS A 19 7.61 -16.89 10.89
C LYS A 19 7.08 -16.87 12.33
N GLN A 20 7.88 -16.43 13.30
CA GLN A 20 7.42 -16.26 14.69
C GLN A 20 6.31 -15.20 14.81
N GLU A 21 6.35 -14.17 13.98
CA GLU A 21 5.32 -13.12 13.88
C GLU A 21 4.06 -13.57 13.08
N GLY A 22 4.06 -14.81 12.58
CA GLY A 22 2.94 -15.43 11.88
C GLY A 22 2.82 -15.03 10.41
N PHE A 23 3.93 -14.59 9.79
CA PHE A 23 4.00 -14.36 8.36
C PHE A 23 4.49 -15.60 7.61
N LYS A 24 4.20 -15.64 6.31
CA LYS A 24 4.73 -16.62 5.36
C LYS A 24 5.42 -15.90 4.21
N TYR A 25 6.64 -16.30 3.87
CA TYR A 25 7.32 -15.74 2.69
C TYR A 25 6.64 -16.20 1.39
N VAL A 26 6.38 -15.26 0.48
CA VAL A 26 5.83 -15.52 -0.86
C VAL A 26 6.83 -15.07 -1.91
N LYS A 27 7.46 -16.05 -2.59
CA LYS A 27 8.54 -15.80 -3.56
C LYS A 27 8.13 -14.89 -4.72
N LYS A 28 6.88 -14.98 -5.19
CA LYS A 28 6.36 -14.15 -6.28
C LYS A 28 6.28 -12.67 -5.88
N ASP A 29 5.85 -12.43 -4.66
CA ASP A 29 5.62 -11.08 -4.12
C ASP A 29 6.90 -10.52 -3.48
N MET A 30 7.91 -11.37 -3.28
CA MET A 30 9.17 -11.04 -2.60
C MET A 30 8.94 -10.38 -1.23
N ALA A 31 7.95 -10.90 -0.51
CA ALA A 31 7.47 -10.32 0.73
C ALA A 31 7.02 -11.40 1.71
N TYR A 32 6.99 -11.03 2.98
CA TYR A 32 6.32 -11.75 4.04
C TYR A 32 4.85 -11.37 4.06
N VAL A 33 3.98 -12.36 3.84
CA VAL A 33 2.54 -12.16 3.74
C VAL A 33 1.84 -12.76 4.94
N LYS A 34 0.93 -11.99 5.54
CA LYS A 34 0.01 -12.44 6.58
C LYS A 34 -1.42 -12.14 6.12
N LYS A 35 -2.24 -13.18 6.05
CA LYS A 35 -3.61 -13.08 5.55
C LYS A 35 -4.58 -13.66 6.57
N THR A 36 -5.65 -12.92 6.82
CA THR A 36 -6.81 -13.32 7.63
C THR A 36 -8.09 -13.19 6.79
N ASP A 37 -9.24 -13.50 7.38
CA ASP A 37 -10.54 -13.28 6.71
C ASP A 37 -10.87 -11.79 6.57
N ALA A 38 -10.33 -10.94 7.46
CA ALA A 38 -10.59 -9.50 7.50
C ALA A 38 -9.59 -8.68 6.68
N TYR A 39 -8.31 -9.07 6.69
CA TYR A 39 -7.25 -8.29 6.05
C TYR A 39 -6.13 -9.14 5.44
N ARG A 40 -5.35 -8.52 4.55
CA ARG A 40 -4.07 -9.04 4.04
C ARG A 40 -2.99 -7.98 4.25
N ILE A 41 -1.89 -8.40 4.86
CA ILE A 41 -0.67 -7.61 5.01
C ILE A 41 0.43 -8.24 4.18
N GLU A 42 1.23 -7.43 3.49
CA GLU A 42 2.53 -7.86 2.96
C GLU A 42 3.60 -6.92 3.46
N HIS A 43 4.69 -7.44 4.00
CA HIS A 43 5.83 -6.65 4.40
C HIS A 43 7.07 -7.24 3.75
N GLY A 44 7.78 -6.46 2.95
CA GLY A 44 8.86 -6.97 2.13
C GLY A 44 9.60 -5.84 1.50
N PHE A 45 10.10 -6.07 0.28
CA PHE A 45 10.88 -5.07 -0.40
C PHE A 45 10.70 -5.14 -1.91
N VAL A 46 10.83 -3.98 -2.55
CA VAL A 46 10.83 -3.83 -4.00
C VAL A 46 12.22 -3.44 -4.48
N TYR A 47 12.52 -3.81 -5.72
CA TYR A 47 13.74 -3.43 -6.43
C TYR A 47 13.36 -2.93 -7.82
N TYR A 48 14.19 -2.08 -8.41
CA TYR A 48 13.98 -1.62 -9.78
C TYR A 48 14.57 -2.64 -10.76
N GLU A 49 13.71 -3.32 -11.51
CA GLU A 49 14.10 -4.44 -12.40
C GLU A 49 15.19 -4.08 -13.42
N TYR A 50 15.25 -2.82 -13.86
CA TYR A 50 16.25 -2.36 -14.83
C TYR A 50 17.64 -2.14 -14.22
N HIS A 51 17.74 -1.97 -12.90
CA HIS A 51 19.00 -1.77 -12.17
C HIS A 51 18.89 -2.23 -10.70
N PRO A 52 18.81 -3.54 -10.45
CA PRO A 52 18.63 -4.08 -9.11
C PRO A 52 19.78 -3.75 -8.15
N GLU A 53 20.98 -3.52 -8.66
CA GLU A 53 22.18 -3.14 -7.90
C GLU A 53 22.12 -1.76 -7.25
N TYR A 54 21.12 -0.92 -7.60
CA TYR A 54 21.14 0.48 -7.18
C TYR A 54 20.12 0.87 -6.12
N LYS A 55 18.94 0.23 -6.04
CA LYS A 55 17.87 0.68 -5.13
C LYS A 55 16.96 -0.45 -4.65
N TYR A 56 17.05 -0.76 -3.36
CA TYR A 56 16.07 -1.56 -2.63
C TYR A 56 15.21 -0.65 -1.76
N SER A 57 13.95 -1.01 -1.53
CA SER A 57 13.07 -0.27 -0.63
C SER A 57 12.17 -1.23 0.13
N ILE A 58 12.08 -1.06 1.44
CA ILE A 58 11.16 -1.81 2.29
C ILE A 58 9.75 -1.24 2.11
N THR A 59 8.78 -2.11 1.92
CA THR A 59 7.37 -1.76 1.69
C THR A 59 6.46 -2.53 2.62
N LEU A 60 5.38 -1.90 3.07
CA LEU A 60 4.27 -2.56 3.73
C LEU A 60 3.03 -2.38 2.86
N PHE A 61 2.23 -3.42 2.71
CA PHE A 61 0.97 -3.42 1.99
C PHE A 61 -0.14 -3.80 2.96
N VAL A 62 -1.25 -3.06 2.93
CA VAL A 62 -2.36 -3.26 3.86
C VAL A 62 -3.68 -3.24 3.11
N GLN A 63 -4.39 -4.35 3.18
CA GLN A 63 -5.62 -4.54 2.45
C GLN A 63 -6.73 -5.03 3.36
N LEU A 64 -7.87 -4.35 3.35
CA LEU A 64 -9.10 -4.87 3.94
C LEU A 64 -9.80 -5.75 2.90
N ILE A 65 -10.05 -7.02 3.24
CA ILE A 65 -10.54 -8.02 2.29
C ILE A 65 -11.91 -7.64 1.73
N GLU A 66 -12.80 -7.11 2.56
CA GLU A 66 -14.14 -6.69 2.13
C GLU A 66 -14.10 -5.51 1.17
N VAL A 67 -13.27 -4.50 1.46
CA VAL A 67 -13.07 -3.34 0.58
C VAL A 67 -12.59 -3.79 -0.80
N GLU A 68 -11.61 -4.70 -0.85
CA GLU A 68 -11.10 -5.17 -2.14
C GLU A 68 -12.07 -6.08 -2.90
N LYS A 69 -12.88 -6.88 -2.20
CA LYS A 69 -13.93 -7.66 -2.86
C LYS A 69 -14.88 -6.74 -3.62
N ILE A 70 -15.27 -5.61 -3.05
CA ILE A 70 -16.13 -4.61 -3.71
C ILE A 70 -15.36 -3.92 -4.84
N TYR A 71 -14.16 -3.43 -4.56
CA TYR A 71 -13.32 -2.75 -5.55
C TYR A 71 -13.07 -3.59 -6.81
N LEU A 72 -12.83 -4.89 -6.67
CA LEU A 72 -12.60 -5.78 -7.80
C LEU A 72 -13.82 -5.98 -8.70
N LYS A 73 -15.04 -5.96 -8.13
CA LYS A 73 -16.26 -6.03 -8.94
C LYS A 73 -16.47 -4.76 -9.75
N ILE A 74 -16.14 -3.60 -9.18
CA ILE A 74 -16.24 -2.29 -9.85
C ILE A 74 -15.27 -2.18 -11.04
N ARG A 75 -14.13 -2.88 -10.99
CA ARG A 75 -13.05 -2.80 -11.99
C ARG A 75 -13.04 -3.98 -12.97
N ASP A 76 -14.15 -4.72 -13.10
CA ASP A 76 -14.27 -5.89 -13.99
C ASP A 76 -13.12 -6.91 -13.84
N GLY A 77 -12.71 -7.19 -12.59
CA GLY A 77 -11.81 -8.30 -12.29
C GLY A 77 -10.31 -8.07 -12.52
N VAL A 78 -9.84 -6.85 -12.81
CA VAL A 78 -8.40 -6.57 -12.82
C VAL A 78 -7.88 -6.27 -11.40
N THR A 79 -7.34 -7.28 -10.72
CA THR A 79 -6.36 -7.16 -9.61
C THR A 79 -5.03 -6.69 -10.21
N LEU A 80 -4.18 -5.83 -9.64
CA LEU A 80 -4.11 -5.04 -8.42
C LEU A 80 -3.69 -3.62 -8.83
N GLY A 81 -4.26 -2.59 -8.23
CA GLY A 81 -3.50 -1.39 -7.92
C GLY A 81 -3.22 -1.50 -6.43
N ASN A 82 -1.94 -1.48 -6.02
CA ASN A 82 -1.57 -1.76 -4.64
C ASN A 82 -2.36 -0.88 -3.66
N THR A 83 -3.32 -1.48 -2.94
CA THR A 83 -3.98 -0.90 -1.78
C THR A 83 -2.94 -0.68 -0.70
N PHE A 84 -2.42 0.55 -0.66
CA PHE A 84 -1.34 1.03 0.18
C PHE A 84 0.00 0.34 -0.08
N VAL A 85 0.97 1.13 -0.53
CA VAL A 85 2.33 0.97 -0.05
C VAL A 85 2.39 1.85 1.19
N PHE A 86 2.28 1.29 2.39
CA PHE A 86 2.83 1.94 3.56
C PHE A 86 4.34 2.08 3.32
N PRO A 87 4.84 3.31 3.24
CA PRO A 87 6.25 3.53 3.40
C PRO A 87 6.52 3.40 4.90
N LEU A 88 7.63 2.78 5.27
CA LEU A 88 8.30 3.17 6.52
C LEU A 88 9.09 4.46 6.37
N SER A 89 8.42 5.36 5.71
CA SER A 89 8.61 6.77 5.66
C SER A 89 7.20 7.29 5.86
N TYR A 90 7.03 8.20 6.80
CA TYR A 90 6.00 9.21 6.57
C TYR A 90 6.16 9.76 5.15
N PHE A 91 5.13 10.43 4.64
CA PHE A 91 5.38 11.54 3.75
C PHE A 91 6.53 12.39 4.28
N LEU A 92 7.71 12.14 3.73
CA LEU A 92 8.65 13.17 3.42
C LEU A 92 8.65 13.17 1.91
N ASN A 93 8.34 14.34 1.37
CA ASN A 93 8.78 14.77 0.05
C ASN A 93 9.98 13.93 -0.39
N ILE A 94 9.88 13.24 -1.53
CA ILE A 94 10.92 12.35 -2.05
C ILE A 94 12.31 13.02 -2.00
N GLU A 95 12.40 14.34 -2.22
CA GLU A 95 13.64 15.11 -2.09
C GLU A 95 14.15 15.23 -0.65
N TYR A 96 13.27 15.43 0.33
CA TYR A 96 13.65 15.50 1.74
C TYR A 96 14.04 14.11 2.29
N TRP A 97 13.38 13.03 1.85
CA TRP A 97 13.70 11.66 2.25
C TRP A 97 15.07 11.21 1.72
N ILE A 98 15.35 11.46 0.44
CA ILE A 98 16.65 11.18 -0.20
C ILE A 98 17.81 11.89 0.54
N ASN A 99 17.55 13.07 1.12
CA ASN A 99 18.57 13.89 1.77
C ASN A 99 18.80 13.56 3.27
N ASN A 100 17.91 12.81 3.94
CA ASN A 100 17.94 12.65 5.40
C ASN A 100 17.72 11.21 5.94
N ASN A 101 17.44 10.22 5.10
CA ASN A 101 17.32 8.80 5.52
C ASN A 101 18.11 7.87 4.58
N PRO A 102 18.57 6.69 5.06
CA PRO A 102 19.47 5.86 4.29
C PRO A 102 18.75 5.21 3.09
N ILE A 103 19.14 5.63 1.89
CA ILE A 103 18.93 4.86 0.67
C ILE A 103 19.84 3.64 0.78
N TRP A 104 19.25 2.45 0.89
CA TRP A 104 20.02 1.22 0.88
C TRP A 104 20.28 0.82 -0.57
N SER A 105 21.49 1.11 -1.00
CA SER A 105 22.06 0.46 -2.18
C SER A 105 22.75 -0.81 -1.69
N ILE A 106 22.22 -1.97 -2.04
CA ILE A 106 22.95 -3.23 -1.91
C ILE A 106 23.91 -3.30 -3.09
N ARG A 107 25.15 -2.86 -2.86
CA ARG A 107 26.19 -2.84 -3.92
C ARG A 107 26.99 -4.13 -3.92
N THR A 108 27.12 -4.74 -2.75
CA THR A 108 27.88 -5.98 -2.48
C THR A 108 27.11 -6.91 -1.55
N GLU A 109 27.57 -8.16 -1.43
CA GLU A 109 26.98 -9.14 -0.50
C GLU A 109 27.05 -8.70 0.96
N GLU A 110 28.08 -7.94 1.31
CA GLU A 110 28.34 -7.42 2.66
C GLU A 110 27.29 -6.39 3.11
N ASP A 111 26.57 -5.77 2.18
CA ASP A 111 25.50 -4.82 2.48
C ASP A 111 24.18 -5.52 2.90
N ILE A 112 24.03 -6.82 2.58
CA ILE A 112 22.78 -7.56 2.77
C ILE A 112 22.42 -7.74 4.25
N PRO A 113 23.34 -8.13 5.16
CA PRO A 113 23.02 -8.26 6.60
C PRO A 113 22.44 -6.98 7.21
N ALA A 114 22.98 -5.81 6.86
CA ALA A 114 22.48 -4.52 7.35
C ALA A 114 21.07 -4.24 6.83
N PHE A 115 20.78 -4.55 5.56
CA PHE A 115 19.45 -4.43 4.99
C PHE A 115 18.43 -5.38 5.66
N SER A 116 18.82 -6.64 5.87
CA SER A 116 17.99 -7.64 6.56
C SER A 116 17.63 -7.21 7.98
N GLN A 117 18.60 -6.67 8.73
CA GLN A 117 18.35 -6.12 10.06
C GLN A 117 17.41 -4.91 9.98
N ALA A 118 17.61 -4.01 9.02
CA ALA A 118 16.72 -2.87 8.83
C ALA A 118 15.26 -3.30 8.54
N LEU A 119 15.04 -4.39 7.80
CA LEU A 119 13.71 -4.97 7.57
C LEU A 119 13.06 -5.45 8.88
N ILE A 120 13.80 -6.14 9.74
CA ILE A 120 13.32 -6.61 11.05
C ILE A 120 13.02 -5.43 11.98
N ASP A 121 13.92 -4.44 12.02
CA ASP A 121 13.80 -3.25 12.88
C ASP A 121 12.60 -2.40 12.46
N SER A 122 12.42 -2.24 11.14
CA SER A 122 11.29 -1.57 10.50
C SER A 122 9.97 -2.22 10.95
N TYR A 123 9.87 -3.54 10.88
CA TYR A 123 8.70 -4.26 11.35
C TYR A 123 8.45 -4.03 12.85
N THR A 124 9.47 -4.26 13.67
CA THR A 124 9.36 -4.24 15.13
C THR A 124 8.98 -2.86 15.66
N LYS A 125 9.64 -1.82 15.15
CA LYS A 125 9.49 -0.46 15.66
C LYS A 125 8.21 0.22 15.22
N TYR A 126 7.66 -0.17 14.06
CA TYR A 126 6.59 0.61 13.45
C TYR A 126 5.45 -0.21 12.86
N VAL A 127 5.70 -1.38 12.28
CA VAL A 127 4.64 -2.15 11.61
C VAL A 127 3.81 -2.95 12.59
N LYS A 128 4.47 -3.61 13.55
CA LYS A 128 3.85 -4.58 14.46
C LYS A 128 2.61 -4.03 15.17
N ASP A 129 2.75 -2.87 15.80
CA ASP A 129 1.65 -2.23 16.53
C ASP A 129 0.72 -1.42 15.61
N PHE A 130 1.18 -1.08 14.41
CA PHE A 130 0.37 -0.36 13.44
C PHE A 130 -0.68 -1.25 12.77
N ILE A 131 -0.37 -2.52 12.48
CA ILE A 131 -1.29 -3.49 11.85
C ILE A 131 -2.66 -3.54 12.55
N PRO A 132 -2.77 -3.80 13.87
CA PRO A 132 -4.07 -3.91 14.54
C PRO A 132 -4.84 -2.57 14.52
N PHE A 133 -4.15 -1.43 14.47
CA PHE A 133 -4.76 -0.12 14.34
C PHE A 133 -5.33 0.12 12.95
N ILE A 134 -4.50 -0.02 11.90
CA ILE A 134 -4.88 0.37 10.53
C ILE A 134 -5.88 -0.59 9.89
N THR A 135 -5.92 -1.84 10.37
CA THR A 135 -6.86 -2.84 9.88
C THR A 135 -8.29 -2.64 10.38
N GLN A 136 -8.53 -1.64 11.24
CA GLN A 136 -9.89 -1.20 11.58
C GLN A 136 -10.44 -0.29 10.47
N PRO A 137 -11.65 -0.55 9.92
CA PRO A 137 -12.18 0.21 8.79
C PRO A 137 -12.24 1.74 9.03
N GLN A 138 -12.63 2.18 10.23
CA GLN A 138 -12.69 3.60 10.56
C GLN A 138 -11.29 4.26 10.57
N ASN A 139 -10.28 3.57 11.11
CA ASN A 139 -8.91 4.08 11.14
C ASN A 139 -8.31 4.13 9.74
N MET A 140 -8.58 3.11 8.92
CA MET A 140 -8.20 3.10 7.50
C MET A 140 -8.80 4.29 6.75
N LEU A 141 -10.11 4.56 6.96
CA LEU A 141 -10.79 5.69 6.35
C LEU A 141 -10.16 7.02 6.78
N ASN A 142 -9.95 7.22 8.08
CA ASN A 142 -9.35 8.44 8.62
C ASN A 142 -7.95 8.67 8.06
N PHE A 143 -7.12 7.62 8.07
CA PHE A 143 -5.78 7.67 7.50
C PHE A 143 -5.81 8.08 6.03
N LEU A 144 -6.66 7.44 5.21
CA LEU A 144 -6.80 7.79 3.80
C LEU A 144 -7.20 9.25 3.56
N LEU A 145 -8.22 9.72 4.26
CA LEU A 145 -8.71 11.08 4.14
C LEU A 145 -7.61 12.09 4.49
N GLU A 146 -6.83 11.83 5.54
CA GLU A 146 -5.68 12.64 5.92
C GLU A 146 -4.61 12.66 4.82
N GLN A 147 -4.26 11.49 4.26
CA GLN A 147 -3.27 11.42 3.18
C GLN A 147 -3.73 12.18 1.92
N ILE A 148 -5.02 12.12 1.59
CA ILE A 148 -5.60 12.87 0.45
C ILE A 148 -5.56 14.38 0.72
N ALA A 149 -5.92 14.81 1.93
CA ALA A 149 -5.98 16.22 2.31
C ALA A 149 -4.60 16.88 2.31
N THR A 150 -3.57 16.16 2.75
CA THR A 150 -2.17 16.64 2.79
C THR A 150 -1.49 16.62 1.42
N GLY A 151 -2.19 16.17 0.37
CA GLY A 151 -1.64 16.13 -0.97
C GLY A 151 -0.61 15.03 -1.17
N GLY A 152 -0.70 13.96 -0.39
CA GLY A 152 0.22 12.86 -0.45
C GLY A 152 0.46 12.33 -1.87
N ILE A 153 1.73 12.18 -2.26
CA ILE A 153 2.20 11.73 -3.59
C ILE A 153 1.42 10.51 -4.11
N TYR A 154 1.11 9.53 -3.26
CA TYR A 154 0.34 8.33 -3.63
C TYR A 154 -1.17 8.44 -3.38
N ALA A 155 -1.61 9.44 -2.61
CA ALA A 155 -2.96 9.51 -2.06
C ALA A 155 -3.95 10.21 -3.01
N ASN A 156 -3.47 11.12 -3.86
CA ASN A 156 -4.28 11.72 -4.93
C ASN A 156 -4.37 10.77 -6.15
N ASN A 157 -4.86 9.56 -5.90
CA ASN A 157 -5.01 8.50 -6.89
C ASN A 157 -6.47 7.98 -6.89
N GLU A 158 -6.99 7.66 -8.07
CA GLU A 158 -8.36 7.19 -8.27
C GLU A 158 -8.69 5.93 -7.46
N ASN A 159 -7.74 5.02 -7.30
CA ASN A 159 -7.90 3.77 -6.57
C ASN A 159 -8.07 4.04 -5.07
N VAL A 160 -7.37 5.05 -4.56
CA VAL A 160 -7.49 5.51 -3.19
C VAL A 160 -8.86 6.17 -2.96
N PHE A 161 -9.29 7.02 -3.88
CA PHE A 161 -10.60 7.67 -3.81
C PHE A 161 -11.75 6.65 -3.78
N ILE A 162 -11.71 5.64 -4.65
CA ILE A 162 -12.73 4.58 -4.68
C ILE A 162 -12.76 3.82 -3.36
N ARG A 163 -11.60 3.48 -2.78
CA ARG A 163 -11.54 2.77 -1.48
C ARG A 163 -12.10 3.59 -0.34
N VAL A 164 -11.88 4.91 -0.34
CA VAL A 164 -12.52 5.81 0.61
C VAL A 164 -14.04 5.74 0.48
N LEU A 165 -14.57 5.82 -0.74
CA LEU A 165 -16.03 5.75 -0.96
C LEU A 165 -16.61 4.40 -0.51
N ILE A 166 -15.91 3.29 -0.78
CA ILE A 166 -16.31 1.95 -0.31
C ILE A 166 -16.32 1.91 1.22
N LEU A 167 -15.26 2.40 1.87
CA LEU A 167 -15.17 2.45 3.33
C LEU A 167 -16.29 3.27 3.96
N MET A 168 -16.56 4.47 3.43
CA MET A 168 -17.66 5.30 3.90
C MET A 168 -19.02 4.59 3.77
N LYS A 169 -19.25 3.85 2.68
CA LYS A 169 -20.46 3.04 2.49
C LYS A 169 -20.55 1.91 3.52
N LEU A 170 -19.48 1.14 3.72
CA LEU A 170 -19.44 0.04 4.70
C LEU A 170 -19.63 0.54 6.13
N LEU A 171 -19.13 1.74 6.44
CA LEU A 171 -19.27 2.42 7.72
C LEU A 171 -20.61 3.16 7.89
N ASN A 172 -21.53 3.06 6.92
CA ASN A 172 -22.86 3.67 6.93
C ASN A 172 -22.85 5.20 7.12
N TYR A 173 -21.88 5.88 6.50
CA TYR A 173 -21.88 7.35 6.47
C TYR A 173 -23.14 7.90 5.76
N PRO A 174 -23.64 9.10 6.15
CA PRO A 174 -24.75 9.74 5.48
C PRO A 174 -24.50 9.91 3.98
N ILE A 175 -25.52 9.68 3.15
CA ILE A 175 -25.36 9.72 1.69
C ILE A 175 -24.93 11.10 1.20
N GLU A 176 -25.34 12.16 1.89
CA GLU A 176 -24.97 13.55 1.60
C GLU A 176 -23.45 13.76 1.78
N GLU A 177 -22.85 13.14 2.80
CA GLU A 177 -21.39 13.21 3.01
C GLU A 177 -20.63 12.43 1.94
N ILE A 178 -21.15 11.24 1.57
CA ILE A 178 -20.57 10.42 0.50
C ILE A 178 -20.63 11.16 -0.84
N GLN A 179 -21.77 11.79 -1.16
CA GLN A 179 -21.93 12.59 -2.38
C GLN A 179 -21.01 13.82 -2.41
N LYS A 180 -20.81 14.48 -1.27
CA LYS A 180 -19.84 15.58 -1.15
C LYS A 180 -18.42 15.09 -1.44
N ARG A 181 -18.01 13.94 -0.90
CA ARG A 181 -16.69 13.36 -1.17
C ARG A 181 -16.54 12.88 -2.61
N LEU A 182 -17.57 12.29 -3.19
CA LEU A 182 -17.60 11.95 -4.61
C LEU A 182 -17.31 13.18 -5.49
N ALA A 183 -18.00 14.30 -5.24
CA ALA A 183 -17.79 15.53 -6.01
C ALA A 183 -16.36 16.07 -5.85
N GLU A 184 -15.81 16.05 -4.63
CA GLU A 184 -14.42 16.43 -4.37
C GLU A 184 -13.44 15.54 -5.14
N PHE A 185 -13.59 14.22 -5.07
CA PHE A 185 -12.69 13.29 -5.74
C PHE A 185 -12.75 13.41 -7.27
N LYS A 186 -13.95 13.61 -7.84
CA LYS A 186 -14.08 13.90 -9.26
C LYS A 186 -13.34 15.18 -9.65
N SER A 187 -13.44 16.25 -8.84
CA SER A 187 -12.73 17.50 -9.11
C SER A 187 -11.20 17.33 -9.16
N LYS A 188 -10.64 16.44 -8.32
CA LYS A 188 -9.20 16.11 -8.30
C LYS A 188 -8.72 15.37 -9.55
N LEU A 189 -9.62 14.77 -10.32
CA LEU A 189 -9.30 14.10 -11.60
C LEU A 189 -9.52 15.00 -12.82
N ALA A 190 -9.80 16.30 -12.65
CA ALA A 190 -10.13 17.19 -13.77
C ALA A 190 -9.06 17.23 -14.88
N GLY A 191 -7.79 17.10 -14.51
CA GLY A 191 -6.65 17.09 -15.44
C GLY A 191 -6.32 15.74 -16.09
N TYR A 192 -7.06 14.67 -15.79
CA TYR A 192 -6.84 13.35 -16.40
C TYR A 192 -7.32 13.33 -17.85
N ARG A 193 -6.74 12.41 -18.64
CA ARG A 193 -7.21 12.09 -20.00
C ARG A 193 -8.69 11.74 -19.97
N GLU A 194 -9.48 12.29 -20.90
CA GLU A 194 -10.95 12.27 -20.83
C GLU A 194 -11.53 10.86 -20.74
N ASP A 195 -11.06 9.94 -21.58
CA ASP A 195 -11.47 8.53 -21.57
C ASP A 195 -11.23 7.85 -20.21
N LEU A 196 -10.06 8.05 -19.61
CA LEU A 196 -9.72 7.51 -18.28
C LEU A 196 -10.58 8.15 -17.19
N LYS A 197 -10.75 9.47 -17.26
CA LYS A 197 -11.58 10.23 -16.32
C LYS A 197 -13.01 9.71 -16.30
N GLN A 198 -13.62 9.45 -17.46
CA GLN A 198 -14.98 8.91 -17.55
C GLN A 198 -15.08 7.49 -16.98
N VAL A 199 -14.06 6.65 -17.18
CA VAL A 199 -14.00 5.32 -16.55
C VAL A 199 -13.99 5.45 -15.02
N TYR A 200 -13.12 6.30 -14.47
CA TYR A 200 -13.02 6.48 -13.02
C TYR A 200 -14.25 7.13 -12.40
N TYR A 201 -14.86 8.08 -13.10
CA TYR A 201 -16.13 8.68 -12.67
C TYR A 201 -17.23 7.63 -12.55
N LYS A 202 -17.40 6.80 -13.59
CA LYS A 202 -18.36 5.71 -13.59
C LYS A 202 -18.11 4.72 -12.46
N GLN A 203 -16.84 4.37 -12.20
CA GLN A 203 -16.47 3.48 -11.09
C GLN A 203 -16.85 4.07 -9.73
N MET A 204 -16.57 5.35 -9.50
CA MET A 204 -16.97 6.02 -8.25
C MET A 204 -18.49 6.15 -8.12
N ASP A 205 -19.19 6.46 -9.21
CA ASP A 205 -20.66 6.53 -9.21
C ASP A 205 -21.29 5.18 -8.89
N ASN A 206 -20.76 4.10 -9.46
CA ASN A 206 -21.18 2.74 -9.17
C ASN A 206 -21.01 2.40 -7.69
N VAL A 207 -19.91 2.82 -7.06
CA VAL A 207 -19.72 2.69 -5.61
C VAL A 207 -20.82 3.43 -4.86
N VAL A 208 -21.03 4.71 -5.13
CA VAL A 208 -22.01 5.49 -4.36
C VAL A 208 -23.42 4.92 -4.52
N ALA A 209 -23.78 4.48 -5.73
CA ALA A 209 -25.07 3.90 -6.06
C ALA A 209 -25.30 2.48 -5.49
N GLY A 210 -24.27 1.77 -5.03
CA GLY A 210 -24.43 0.37 -4.62
C GLY A 210 -24.36 -0.64 -5.77
N ASN A 211 -23.90 -0.21 -6.95
CA ASN A 211 -23.85 -1.02 -8.16
C ASN A 211 -22.47 -1.68 -8.29
N TRP A 212 -22.21 -2.69 -7.45
CA TRP A 212 -20.99 -3.51 -7.47
C TRP A 212 -21.30 -5.00 -7.46
#